data_AF-A0A1A9BTF7-F1
#
_entry.id   AF-A0A1A9BTF7-F1
#
_cell.length_a   1.000
_cell.length_b   1.000
_cell.length_c   1.000
_cell.angle_alpha   90.00
_cell.angle_beta   90.00
_cell.angle_gamma   90.00
#
_symmetry.space_group_name_H-M   'P 1'
#
loop_
_entity.id
_entity.type
_entity.pdbx_description
1 polymer ?
#
loop_
_entity_poly.entity_id
_entity_poly.type
_entity_poly.pdbx_seq_one_letter_code
_entity_poly.pdbx_strand_id
1 'polypeptide(L)' 'MYERCVGLAWCSGCRVYAANMVHIPRAQRLVDALATLPPEHRERLLRSETQLIEHLDKTRAWGV' A
#
# COMPACT_ATOMS: atom_id res chain seq x y z
N MET A 1 6.05 -12.91 -18.19
CA MET A 1 7.02 -12.83 -17.07
C MET A 1 6.42 -11.97 -15.97
N TYR A 2 6.60 -12.33 -14.68
CA TYR A 2 5.97 -11.68 -13.53
C TYR A 2 7.01 -11.21 -12.51
N GLU A 3 6.60 -10.33 -11.60
CA GLU A 3 7.32 -9.95 -10.39
C GLU A 3 6.59 -10.46 -9.15
N ARG A 4 7.36 -10.80 -8.11
CA ARG A 4 6.83 -11.21 -6.81
C ARG A 4 6.72 -9.97 -5.94
N CYS A 5 5.50 -9.58 -5.61
CA CYS A 5 5.21 -8.43 -4.77
C CYS A 5 4.52 -8.89 -3.47
N VAL A 6 4.51 -8.02 -2.46
CA VAL A 6 3.64 -8.18 -1.29
C VAL A 6 2.36 -7.40 -1.54
N GLY A 7 1.24 -8.10 -1.64
CA GLY A 7 -0.09 -7.51 -1.71
C GLY A 7 -0.67 -7.33 -0.30
N LEU A 8 -1.14 -6.11 0.00
CA LEU A 8 -1.77 -5.76 1.26
C LEU A 8 -3.28 -5.67 1.09
N ALA A 9 -4.04 -6.28 2.00
CA ALA A 9 -5.48 -6.16 2.11
C ALA A 9 -5.86 -5.81 3.54
N TRP A 10 -6.82 -4.90 3.72
CA TRP A 10 -7.27 -4.47 5.04
C TRP A 10 -8.75 -4.11 5.04
N CYS A 11 -9.35 -4.10 6.22
CA CYS A 11 -10.71 -3.63 6.46
C CYS A 11 -10.69 -2.46 7.45
N SER A 12 -11.14 -1.29 7.01
CA SER A 12 -11.18 -0.06 7.84
C SER A 12 -12.06 -0.22 9.08
N GLY A 13 -13.19 -0.93 8.95
CA GLY A 13 -14.12 -1.17 10.05
C GLY A 13 -13.62 -2.19 11.07
N CYS A 14 -13.16 -3.35 10.60
CA CYS A 14 -12.71 -4.43 11.47
C CYS A 14 -11.28 -4.23 12.01
N ARG A 15 -10.52 -3.28 11.45
CA ARG A 15 -9.11 -2.99 11.81
C ARG A 15 -8.18 -4.20 11.67
N VAL A 16 -8.53 -5.13 10.78
CA VAL A 16 -7.72 -6.30 10.43
C VAL A 16 -7.01 -6.06 9.10
N TYR A 17 -5.80 -6.57 8.96
CA TYR A 17 -5.05 -6.56 7.71
C TYR A 17 -4.36 -7.91 7.46
N ALA A 18 -4.02 -8.15 6.20
CA ALA A 18 -3.28 -9.32 5.75
C ALA A 18 -2.29 -8.91 4.65
N ALA A 19 -1.12 -9.54 4.66
CA ALA A 19 -0.10 -9.42 3.64
C ALA A 19 0.15 -10.79 3.01
N ASN A 20 0.14 -10.85 1.68
CA ASN A 20 0.40 -12.09 0.95
C ASN A 20 1.31 -11.83 -0.25
N MET A 21 2.06 -12.86 -0.64
CA MET A 21 2.82 -12.80 -1.87
C MET A 21 1.89 -12.89 -3.08
N VAL A 22 2.03 -11.95 -4.01
CA VAL A 22 1.25 -11.88 -5.25
C VAL A 22 2.17 -11.80 -6.46
N HIS A 23 1.68 -12.24 -7.61
CA HIS A 23 2.40 -12.18 -8.87
C HIS A 23 1.82 -11.07 -9.75
N ILE A 24 2.63 -10.06 -10.04
CA ILE A 24 2.22 -8.94 -10.89
C ILE A 24 2.86 -9.10 -12.28
N PRO A 25 2.09 -9.10 -13.38
CA PRO A 25 2.64 -9.04 -14.72
C PRO A 25 3.54 -7.82 -14.89
N ARG A 26 4.74 -7.99 -15.46
CA ARG A 26 5.68 -6.85 -15.68
C ARG A 26 5.13 -5.73 -16.55
N ALA A 27 4.15 -6.04 -17.41
CA ALA A 27 3.49 -5.04 -18.26
C ALA A 27 2.42 -4.22 -17.50
N GLN A 28 2.03 -4.64 -16.30
CA GLN A 28 1.02 -3.96 -15.51
C GLN A 28 1.62 -2.73 -14.82
N ARG A 29 1.02 -1.57 -15.06
CA ARG A 29 1.35 -0.33 -14.34
C ARG A 29 0.51 -0.26 -13.06
N LEU A 30 1.18 -0.07 -11.93
CA LEU A 30 0.54 0.14 -10.63
C LEU A 30 0.57 1.63 -10.27
N VAL A 31 -0.50 2.11 -9.64
CA VAL A 31 -0.56 3.48 -9.11
C VAL A 31 0.28 3.54 -7.83
N ASP A 32 1.25 4.46 -7.77
CA ASP A 32 2.02 4.72 -6.56
C ASP A 32 1.25 5.69 -5.66
N ALA A 33 0.52 5.14 -4.69
CA ALA A 33 -0.26 5.90 -3.72
C ALA A 33 0.59 6.81 -2.80
N LEU A 34 1.92 6.63 -2.79
CA LEU A 34 2.86 7.43 -2.01
C LEU A 34 3.60 8.46 -2.87
N ALA A 35 3.30 8.56 -4.17
CA ALA A 35 4.05 9.40 -5.12
C ALA A 35 4.04 10.89 -4.78
N THR A 36 3.01 11.37 -4.10
CA THR A 36 2.87 12.79 -3.71
C THR A 36 3.58 13.13 -2.40
N LEU A 37 4.12 12.13 -1.70
CA LEU A 37 4.71 12.32 -0.37
C LEU A 37 6.18 12.74 -0.48
N PRO A 38 6.67 13.61 0.43
CA PRO A 38 8.09 13.86 0.57
C PRO A 38 8.88 12.56 0.83
N PRO A 39 10.11 12.43 0.31
CA PRO A 39 10.90 11.19 0.43
C PRO A 39 11.04 10.67 1.87
N GLU A 40 11.34 11.55 2.82
CA GLU A 40 11.49 11.18 4.23
C GLU A 40 10.20 10.61 4.85
N HIS A 41 9.04 11.15 4.44
CA HIS A 41 7.75 10.67 4.91
C HIS A 41 7.42 9.31 4.31
N ARG A 42 7.68 9.14 3.00
CA ARG A 42 7.55 7.86 2.31
C ARG A 42 8.43 6.79 2.96
N GLU A 43 9.70 7.08 3.21
CA GLU A 43 10.63 6.14 3.84
C GLU A 43 10.17 5.73 5.23
N ARG A 44 9.64 6.68 6.02
CA ARG A 44 9.09 6.38 7.34
C ARG A 44 7.91 5.41 7.27
N LEU A 45 6.98 5.62 6.33
CA LEU A 45 5.83 4.74 6.13
C LEU A 45 6.26 3.34 5.68
N LEU A 46 7.26 3.25 4.79
CA LEU A 46 7.74 1.95 4.28
C LEU A 46 8.45 1.10 5.35
N ARG A 47 8.84 1.67 6.49
CA ARG A 47 9.44 0.92 7.61
C ARG A 47 8.40 0.26 8.53
N SER A 48 7.12 0.57 8.38
CA SER A 48 6.06 0.02 9.24
C SER A 48 4.79 -0.26 8.43
N GLU A 49 4.49 -1.54 8.23
CA GLU A 49 3.30 -1.96 7.49
C GLU A 49 2.01 -1.42 8.10
N THR A 50 1.89 -1.42 9.43
CA THR A 50 0.74 -0.84 10.13
C THR A 50 0.57 0.65 9.84
N GLN A 51 1.65 1.44 9.91
CA GLN A 51 1.58 2.89 9.61
C GLN A 51 1.26 3.14 8.13
N LEU A 52 1.81 2.34 7.22
CA LEU A 52 1.49 2.41 5.81
C LEU A 52 0.00 2.15 5.57
N ILE A 53 -0.55 1.08 6.16
CA ILE A 53 -1.97 0.75 6.03
C ILE A 53 -2.84 1.86 6.62
N GLU A 54 -2.51 2.39 7.79
CA GLU A 54 -3.25 3.50 8.39
C GLU A 54 -3.21 4.77 7.54
N HIS A 55 -2.07 5.07 6.92
CA HIS A 55 -1.98 6.17 5.98
C HIS A 55 -2.89 5.94 4.76
N LEU A 56 -2.78 4.77 4.13
CA LEU A 56 -3.58 4.42 2.95
C LEU A 56 -5.09 4.38 3.26
N ASP A 57 -5.47 3.93 4.45
CA ASP A 57 -6.85 3.90 4.92
C ASP A 57 -7.44 5.31 5.04
N LYS A 58 -6.68 6.24 5.62
CA LYS A 58 -7.07 7.67 5.71
C LYS A 58 -7.13 8.34 4.35
N THR A 59 -6.20 8.04 3.44
CA THR A 59 -6.19 8.60 2.08
C THR A 59 -7.35 8.06 1.25
N ARG A 60 -7.78 6.81 1.46
CA ARG A 60 -8.99 6.24 0.82
C ARG A 60 -10.28 6.85 1.36
N ALA A 61 -10.30 7.36 2.59
CA ALA A 61 -11.45 8.11 3.12
C ALA A 61 -11.66 9.49 2.43
N TRP A 62 -10.73 9.90 1.56
CA TRP A 62 -10.80 11.11 0.73
C TRP A 62 -10.97 10.77 -0.77
N GLY A 63 -11.42 9.55 -1.10
CA GLY A 63 -11.71 9.13 -2.46
C GLY A 63 -13.20 9.14 -2.77
N VAL A 64 -13.63 10.11 -3.58
CA VAL A 64 -14.74 10.01 -4.54
C VAL A 64 -14.55 8.78 -5.45
#